data_AF-A0AAU0N878-F1
#
_entry.id   AF-A0AAU0N878-F1
#
_cell.length_a   1.000
_cell.length_b   1.000
_cell.length_c   1.000
_cell.angle_alpha   90.00
_cell.angle_beta   90.00
_cell.angle_gamma   90.00
#
_symmetry.space_group_name_H-M   'P 1'
#
loop_
_entity.id
_entity.type
_entity.pdbx_description
1 polymer ?
#
loop_
_entity_poly.entity_id
_entity_poly.type
_entity_poly.pdbx_seq_one_letter_code
_entity_poly.pdbx_strand_id
1 'polypeptide(L)' 'MVIEGFGAGNLPPQLMVKLQNLLAKGVKIVMVSRAFNSITEDVYDYQGGGKQLKQMGIVFAQGLSGVKARIKLLVILNS' A
#
# COMPACT_ATOMS: atom_id res chain seq x y z
N MET A 1 -8.28 3.88 -0.71
CA MET A 1 -7.13 4.78 -0.91
C MET A 1 -6.01 4.01 -1.60
N VAL A 2 -5.33 4.62 -2.58
CA VAL A 2 -4.15 4.03 -3.23
C VAL A 2 -2.93 4.86 -2.85
N ILE A 3 -1.85 4.21 -2.42
CA ILE A 3 -0.57 4.83 -2.08
C ILE A 3 0.49 4.31 -3.04
N GLU A 4 1.31 5.20 -3.57
CA GLU A 4 2.46 4.83 -4.39
C GLU A 4 3.75 4.88 -3.55
N GLY A 5 4.20 3.72 -3.09
CA GLY A 5 5.39 3.55 -2.23
C GLY A 5 6.70 3.72 -2.99
N PHE A 6 7.80 3.87 -2.24
CA PHE A 6 9.17 3.89 -2.79
C PHE A 6 9.69 2.46 -2.93
N GLY A 7 10.39 2.15 -4.03
CA GLY A 7 11.02 0.83 -4.25
C GLY A 7 10.03 -0.30 -4.02
N ALA A 8 10.37 -1.21 -3.09
CA ALA A 8 9.55 -2.36 -2.71
C ALA A 8 8.25 -2.02 -1.94
N GLY A 9 7.81 -0.76 -1.91
CA GLY A 9 6.58 -0.33 -1.24
C GLY A 9 6.77 0.31 0.13
N ASN A 10 7.99 0.70 0.47
CA ASN A 10 8.30 1.24 1.78
C ASN A 10 7.76 2.66 1.95
N LEU A 11 7.39 2.99 3.19
CA LEU A 11 6.91 4.30 3.60
C LEU A 11 7.71 4.87 4.77
N PRO A 12 7.80 6.21 4.89
CA PRO A 12 8.42 6.84 6.05
C PRO A 12 7.74 6.40 7.37
N PRO A 13 8.51 6.10 8.44
CA PRO A 13 7.98 5.66 9.73
C PRO A 13 6.92 6.60 10.34
N GLN A 14 7.04 7.91 10.07
CA GLN A 14 6.16 8.95 10.59
C GLN A 14 4.71 8.81 10.09
N LEU A 15 4.48 8.03 9.03
CA LEU A 15 3.12 7.77 8.51
C LEU A 15 2.42 6.63 9.24
N MET A 16 3.12 5.80 10.03
CA MET A 16 2.56 4.55 10.54
C MET A 16 1.34 4.77 11.44
N VAL A 17 1.40 5.73 12.37
CA VAL A 17 0.28 6.05 13.26
C VAL A 17 -0.94 6.51 12.45
N LYS A 18 -0.74 7.32 11.39
CA LYS A 18 -1.83 7.77 10.52
C LYS A 18 -2.45 6.62 9.74
N LEU A 19 -1.64 5.69 9.23
CA LEU A 19 -2.11 4.50 8.51
C LEU A 19 -2.93 3.59 9.43
N GLN A 20 -2.45 3.33 10.64
CA GLN A 20 -3.19 2.54 11.65
C GLN A 20 -4.55 3.18 11.96
N ASN A 21 -4.61 4.49 12.16
CA ASN A 21 -5.86 5.21 12.40
C ASN A 21 -6.84 5.11 11.21
N LEU A 22 -6.34 5.14 9.97
CA LEU A 22 -7.18 4.97 8.79
C LEU A 22 -7.70 3.53 8.66
N LEU A 23 -6.83 2.55 8.90
CA LEU A 23 -7.21 1.13 8.88
C LEU A 23 -8.25 0.81 9.96
N ALA A 24 -8.09 1.35 11.17
CA ALA A 24 -9.05 1.22 12.26
C ALA A 24 -10.42 1.83 11.93
N LYS A 25 -10.46 2.84 11.05
CA LYS A 25 -11.70 3.43 10.51
C LYS A 25 -12.28 2.65 9.32
N GLY A 26 -11.73 1.49 8.99
CA GLY A 26 -12.18 0.64 7.88
C GLY A 26 -11.73 1.11 6.49
N VAL A 27 -10.83 2.10 6.39
CA VAL A 27 -10.34 2.57 5.09
C VAL A 27 -9.50 1.47 4.44
N LYS A 28 -9.93 1.00 3.26
CA LYS A 28 -9.14 0.07 2.45
C LYS A 28 -7.95 0.79 1.83
N ILE A 29 -6.74 0.33 2.13
CA ILE A 29 -5.48 0.89 1.62
C ILE A 29 -4.84 -0.13 0.67
N VAL A 30 -4.54 0.33 -0.55
CA VAL A 30 -3.82 -0.44 -1.58
C VAL A 30 -2.47 0.23 -1.82
N MET A 31 -1.41 -0.57 -1.81
CA MET A 31 -0.03 -0.14 -2.08
C MET A 31 0.40 -0.58 -3.48
N VAL A 32 0.92 0.36 -4.27
CA VAL A 32 1.64 0.10 -5.52
C VAL A 32 3.06 0.66 -5.42
N SER A 33 3.98 0.20 -6.27
CA SER A 33 5.30 0.85 -6.41
C SER A 33 5.24 2.00 -7.41
N ARG A 34 5.98 3.08 -7.16
CA ARG A 34 6.26 4.13 -8.16
C ARG A 34 7.29 3.72 -9.20
N ALA A 35 8.13 2.74 -8.90
CA ALA A 35 9.21 2.35 -9.79
C ALA A 35 8.67 1.45 -10.91
N PHE A 36 9.01 1.77 -12.16
CA PHE A 36 8.46 1.17 -13.38
C PHE A 36 8.57 -0.37 -13.41
N ASN A 37 9.66 -0.91 -12.87
CA ASN A 37 9.96 -2.35 -12.82
C ASN A 37 10.05 -2.90 -11.38
N SER A 38 9.50 -2.19 -10.40
CA SER A 38 9.56 -2.62 -9.01
C SER A 38 8.22 -3.18 -8.56
N ILE A 39 8.28 -4.29 -7.84
CA ILE A 39 7.13 -4.90 -7.20
C ILE A 39 7.12 -4.54 -5.72
N THR A 40 5.91 -4.38 -5.17
CA THR A 40 5.73 -4.21 -3.73
C THR A 40 5.95 -5.56 -3.06
N GLU A 41 6.90 -5.64 -2.13
CA GLU A 41 7.31 -6.87 -1.46
C GLU A 41 7.43 -6.70 0.06
N ASP A 42 7.24 -7.80 0.78
CA ASP A 42 7.25 -7.88 2.24
C ASP A 42 8.61 -8.30 2.82
N VAL A 43 9.70 -7.87 2.20
CA VAL A 43 11.06 -8.30 2.56
C VAL A 43 11.66 -7.49 3.73
N TYR A 44 11.27 -6.22 3.86
CA TYR A 44 11.88 -5.32 4.84
C TYR A 44 11.10 -5.28 6.16
N ASP A 45 11.77 -5.68 7.25
CA ASP A 45 11.22 -5.77 8.61
C ASP A 45 11.69 -4.61 9.50
N TYR A 46 11.36 -3.40 9.08
CA TYR A 46 11.56 -2.18 9.89
C TYR A 46 10.26 -1.38 9.93
N GLN A 47 10.19 -0.36 10.78
CA GLN A 47 9.00 0.48 10.89
C GLN A 47 8.69 1.18 9.56
N GLY A 48 7.56 0.86 8.93
CA GLY A 48 7.21 1.35 7.58
C GLY A 48 7.79 0.54 6.43
N GLY A 49 8.47 -0.57 6.72
CA GLY A 49 8.87 -1.57 5.74
C GLY A 49 7.67 -2.40 5.24
N GLY A 50 7.78 -2.93 4.02
CA GLY A 50 6.71 -3.68 3.37
C GLY A 50 6.14 -4.84 4.20
N LYS A 51 6.97 -5.51 5.01
CA LYS A 51 6.51 -6.62 5.87
C LYS A 51 5.49 -6.16 6.90
N GLN A 52 5.81 -5.09 7.63
CA GLN A 52 4.91 -4.50 8.62
C GLN A 52 3.63 -3.97 7.96
N LEU A 53 3.76 -3.27 6.83
CA LEU A 53 2.63 -2.71 6.10
C LEU A 53 1.64 -3.80 5.66
N LYS A 54 2.15 -4.94 5.17
CA LYS A 54 1.32 -6.09 4.79
C LYS A 54 0.66 -6.75 6.00
N GLN A 55 1.38 -6.93 7.11
CA GLN A 55 0.82 -7.45 8.37
C GLN A 55 -0.29 -6.54 8.95
N MET A 56 -0.19 -5.23 8.74
CA MET A 56 -1.24 -4.28 9.11
C MET A 56 -2.51 -4.40 8.25
N GLY A 57 -2.51 -5.23 7.20
CA GLY A 57 -3.65 -5.41 6.30
C GLY A 57 -3.66 -4.49 5.08
N ILE A 58 -2.55 -3.83 4.76
CA ILE A 58 -2.42 -3.08 3.51
C ILE A 58 -2.26 -4.07 2.35
N VAL A 59 -3.06 -3.88 1.30
CA VAL A 59 -3.09 -4.79 0.14
C VAL A 59 -2.05 -4.36 -0.88
N PHE A 60 -1.18 -5.28 -1.32
CA PHE A 60 -0.15 -5.00 -2.31
C PHE A 60 -0.66 -5.32 -3.72
N ALA A 61 -0.72 -4.31 -4.58
CA ALA A 61 -1.14 -4.45 -5.97
C ALA A 61 0.10 -4.49 -6.87
N GLN A 62 0.65 -5.69 -7.06
CA GLN A 62 1.81 -5.91 -7.93
C GLN A 62 1.44 -5.73 -9.41
N GLY A 63 2.35 -5.15 -10.19
CA GLY A 63 2.19 -4.99 -11.64
C GLY A 63 1.14 -3.95 -12.09
N LEU A 64 0.55 -3.19 -11.15
CA LEU A 64 -0.40 -2.12 -11.46
C LEU A 64 0.24 -0.76 -11.19
N SER A 65 0.02 0.19 -12.12
CA SER A 65 0.24 1.60 -11.82
C SER A 65 -0.80 2.11 -10.81
N GLY A 66 -0.51 3.21 -10.12
CA GLY A 66 -1.47 3.80 -9.17
C GLY A 66 -2.81 4.13 -9.80
N VAL A 67 -2.83 4.57 -11.06
CA VAL A 67 -4.07 4.83 -11.80
C VAL A 67 -4.88 3.55 -12.03
N LYS A 68 -4.24 2.46 -12.50
CA LYS A 68 -4.91 1.17 -12.71
C LYS A 68 -5.43 0.59 -11.40
N ALA A 69 -4.62 0.64 -10.34
CA ALA A 69 -5.03 0.19 -9.01
C ALA A 69 -6.20 1.01 -8.46
N ARG A 70 -6.23 2.33 -8.70
CA ARG A 70 -7.33 3.19 -8.28
C ARG A 70 -8.63 2.87 -8.99
N ILE A 71 -8.60 2.66 -10.31
CA ILE A 71 -9.78 2.25 -11.07
C ILE A 71 -10.30 0.91 -10.57
N LYS A 72 -9.42 -0.09 -10.41
CA LYS A 72 -9.79 -1.41 -9.88
C LYS A 72 -10.40 -1.32 -8.48
N LEU A 73 -9.83 -0.50 -7.60
CA LEU A 73 -10.36 -0.27 -6.26
C LEU A 73 -11.76 0.39 -6.29
N LEU A 74 -11.97 1.38 -7.16
CA LEU A 74 -13.27 2.03 -7.31
C LEU A 74 -14.35 1.05 -7.77
N VAL A 75 -14.04 0.19 -8.74
CA VAL A 75 -14.98 -0.86 -9.19
C VAL A 75 -15.37 -1.77 -8.03
N ILE A 76 -14.38 -2.31 -7.30
CA ILE A 76 -14.62 -3.23 -6.16
C ILE A 76 -15.47 -2.59 -5.06
N LEU A 77 -15.29 -1.30 -4.78
CA LEU A 77 -16.03 -0.60 -3.72
C LEU A 77 -17.47 -0.25 -4.10
N ASN A 78 -17.81 -0.32 -5.39
CA ASN A 78 -19.16 -0.06 -5.91
C ASN A 78 -19.78 -1.33 -6.53
N SER A 79 -19.26 -2.51 -6.15
CA SER A 79 -19.77 -3.82 -6.55
C SER A 79 -20.76 -4.38 -5.53
#